data_AF-A0A7C7M945-F1
#
_entry.id   AF-A0A7C7M945-F1
#
_cell.length_a   1.000
_cell.length_b   1.000
_cell.length_c   1.000
_cell.angle_alpha   90.00
_cell.angle_beta   90.00
_cell.angle_gamma   90.00
#
_symmetry.space_group_name_H-M   'P 1'
#
loop_
_entity.id
_entity.type
_entity.pdbx_description
1 polymer ?
#
loop_
_entity_poly.entity_id
_entity_poly.type
_entity_poly.pdbx_seq_one_letter_code
_entity_poly.pdbx_strand_id
1 'polypeptide(L)' 'MNPMTVEEAAFQMQLLGHSFFMFMNAESHEYSLLYRRDDGDLGMIQPEPY' A
#
# COMPACT_ATOMS: atom_id res chain seq x y z
N MET A 1 -3.26 14.04 -2.39
CA MET A 1 -2.52 12.86 -1.89
C MET A 1 -1.17 12.88 -2.58
N ASN A 2 -0.08 12.85 -1.81
CA ASN A 2 1.25 12.77 -2.40
C ASN A 2 1.53 11.30 -2.74
N PRO A 3 2.09 11.01 -3.92
CA PRO A 3 2.62 9.69 -4.19
C PRO A 3 3.63 9.31 -3.11
N MET A 4 3.66 8.05 -2.71
CA MET A 4 4.57 7.53 -1.68
C MET A 4 5.10 6.15 -2.08
N THR A 5 6.23 5.76 -1.51
CA THR A 5 6.80 4.42 -1.73
C THR A 5 6.04 3.36 -0.94
N VAL A 6 6.27 2.09 -1.26
CA VAL A 6 5.68 0.96 -0.54
C VAL A 6 6.10 0.96 0.93
N GLU A 7 7.35 1.34 1.22
CA GLU A 7 7.89 1.42 2.58
C GLU A 7 7.21 2.53 3.39
N GLU A 8 6.97 3.70 2.78
CA GLU A 8 6.26 4.81 3.41
C GLU A 8 4.80 4.42 3.70
N ALA A 9 4.14 3.75 2.75
CA ALA A 9 2.81 3.20 2.93
C ALA A 9 2.76 2.15 4.05
N ALA A 10 3.74 1.25 4.12
CA ALA A 10 3.86 0.24 5.18
C ALA A 10 4.04 0.88 6.56
N PHE A 11 4.89 1.89 6.64
CA PHE A 11 5.13 2.64 7.88
C PHE A 11 3.85 3.34 8.37
N GLN A 12 3.13 4.02 7.47
CA GLN A 12 1.85 4.66 7.82
C GLN A 12 0.78 3.64 8.20
N MET A 13 0.69 2.51 7.48
CA MET A 13 -0.23 1.42 7.81
C MET A 13 0.01 0.91 9.23
N GLN A 14 1.29 0.72 9.61
CA GLN A 14 1.67 0.27 10.95
C GLN A 14 1.36 1.32 12.02
N LEU A 15 1.65 2.59 11.78
CA LEU A 15 1.37 3.69 12.72
C LEU A 15 -0.13 3.83 13.02
N LEU A 16 -0.97 3.64 12.01
CA LEU A 16 -2.43 3.70 12.14
C LEU A 16 -3.04 2.40 12.70
N GLY A 17 -2.23 1.34 12.86
CA GLY A 17 -2.71 0.03 13.29
C GLY A 17 -3.69 -0.61 12.30
N HIS A 18 -3.57 -0.29 11.02
CA HIS A 18 -4.43 -0.84 9.97
C HIS A 18 -3.87 -2.13 9.39
N SER A 19 -4.76 -3.01 8.94
CA SER A 19 -4.41 -4.26 8.25
C SER A 19 -4.22 -4.05 6.75
N PHE A 20 -4.73 -2.92 6.23
CA PHE A 20 -4.65 -2.53 4.82
C PHE A 20 -4.50 -1.01 4.69
N PHE A 21 -3.90 -0.55 3.60
CA PHE A 21 -3.66 0.86 3.33
C PHE A 21 -3.65 1.14 1.82
N MET A 22 -4.50 2.05 1.37
CA MET A 22 -4.57 2.47 -0.02
C MET A 22 -3.76 3.74 -0.23
N PHE A 23 -2.88 3.73 -1.22
CA PHE A 23 -1.98 4.84 -1.52
C PHE A 23 -1.79 5.00 -3.03
N MET A 24 -1.22 6.13 -3.44
CA MET A 24 -0.76 6.33 -4.82
C MET A 24 0.73 6.00 -4.85
N ASN A 25 1.13 5.02 -5.65
CA ASN A 25 2.50 4.56 -5.71
C ASN A 25 3.36 5.60 -6.45
N ALA A 26 4.50 5.99 -5.85
CA ALA A 26 5.41 6.97 -6.42
C ALA A 26 6.13 6.49 -7.70
N GLU A 27 6.27 5.18 -7.89
CA GLU A 27 6.95 4.60 -9.06
C GLU A 27 6.00 4.44 -10.25
N SER A 28 4.80 3.88 -10.03
CA SER A 28 3.84 3.63 -11.10
C SER A 28 2.87 4.79 -11.34
N HIS A 29 2.75 5.73 -10.39
CA HIS A 29 1.70 6.75 -10.37
C HIS A 29 0.27 6.18 -10.40
N GLU A 30 0.10 4.92 -10.00
CA GLU A 30 -1.20 4.26 -9.91
C GLU A 30 -1.60 4.04 -8.45
N TYR A 31 -2.90 3.84 -8.22
CA TYR A 31 -3.37 3.45 -6.90
C TYR A 31 -2.94 2.02 -6.58
N SER A 32 -2.55 1.78 -5.34
CA SER A 32 -2.15 0.47 -4.85
C SER A 32 -2.72 0.26 -3.45
N LEU A 33 -3.11 -0.98 -3.15
CA LEU A 33 -3.58 -1.40 -1.84
C LEU A 33 -2.53 -2.31 -1.21
N LEU A 34 -1.87 -1.83 -0.16
CA LEU A 34 -1.02 -2.64 0.69
C LEU A 34 -1.90 -3.36 1.72
N TYR A 35 -1.60 -4.62 2.02
CA TYR A 35 -2.30 -5.38 3.06
C TYR A 35 -1.38 -6.37 3.76
N ARG A 36 -1.69 -6.69 5.02
CA ARG A 36 -1.04 -7.77 5.76
C ARG A 36 -1.72 -9.09 5.43
N ARG A 37 -0.93 -10.08 5.01
CA ARG A 37 -1.36 -11.44 4.76
C ARG A 37 -1.43 -12.24 6.06
N ASP A 38 -2.14 -13.36 6.02
CA ASP A 38 -2.29 -14.24 7.19
C ASP A 38 -0.96 -14.90 7.61
N ASP A 39 0.01 -15.01 6.69
CA ASP A 39 1.36 -15.51 6.94
C ASP A 39 2.28 -14.45 7.62
N GLY A 40 1.80 -13.23 7.80
CA GLY A 40 2.53 -12.12 8.44
C GLY A 40 3.28 -11.23 7.46
N ASP A 41 3.39 -11.62 6.18
CA ASP A 41 4.03 -10.84 5.14
C ASP A 41 3.12 -9.73 4.60
N LEU A 42 3.73 -8.79 3.88
CA LEU A 42 2.99 -7.74 3.18
C LEU A 42 2.69 -8.17 1.75
N GLY A 43 1.43 -8.02 1.35
CA GLY A 43 0.98 -8.14 -0.03
C GLY A 43 0.55 -6.79 -0.59
N MET A 44 0.61 -6.66 -1.93
CA MET A 44 0.14 -5.47 -2.64
C MET A 44 -0.80 -5.87 -3.77
N ILE A 45 -1.90 -5.14 -3.93
CA ILE A 45 -2.81 -5.25 -5.08
C ILE A 45 -2.78 -3.93 -5.85
N GLN A 46 -2.63 -4.04 -7.16
CA GLN A 46 -2.73 -2.91 -8.09
C GLN A 46 -3.96 -3.13 -8.97
N PRO A 47 -4.90 -2.17 -9.06
CA PRO A 47 -6.03 -2.27 -9.99
C PRO A 47 -5.51 -2.17 -11.42
N GLU A 48 -6.00 -3.02 -12.32
CA GLU A 48 -5.71 -2.83 -13.74
C GLU A 48 -6.45 -1.60 -14.27
N PRO A 49 -5.81 -0.73 -15.08
CA PRO A 49 -6.50 0.31 -15.82
C PRO A 49 -7.45 -0.34 -16.85
N TYR A 50 -8.67 0.20 -16.95
CA TYR A 50 -9.70 -0.24 -17.90
C TYR A 50 -9.35 0.03 -19.37
#